data_AF-A0A2T7G2F2-F1
#
_entry.id   AF-A0A2T7G2F2-F1
#
_cell.length_a   1.000
_cell.length_b   1.000
_cell.length_c   1.000
_cell.angle_alpha   90.00
_cell.angle_beta   90.00
_cell.angle_gamma   90.00
#
_symmetry.space_group_name_H-M   'P 1'
#
loop_
_entity.id
_entity.type
_entity.pdbx_description
1 polymer ?
#
loop_
_entity_poly.entity_id
_entity_poly.type
_entity_poly.pdbx_seq_one_letter_code
_entity_poly.pdbx_strand_id
1 'polypeptide(L)'
;MSGSNRLAGLKARPKGTTVEEVRRVDEVGEARGFLDRTPRKKPGRKPSPRTHQLHPKVFPEVGEAIAEEAENLGITQGQLIEQMWEIYRTTR
;
A
#
# COMPACT_ATOMS: atom_id res chain seq x y z
N MET A 1 -23.44 -45.99 -9.98
CA MET A 1 -22.21 -45.21 -9.72
C MET A 1 -21.57 -45.73 -8.44
N SER A 2 -20.51 -46.54 -8.55
CA SER A 2 -19.81 -47.10 -7.38
C SER A 2 -18.90 -46.01 -6.80
N GLY A 3 -19.40 -45.29 -5.80
CA GLY A 3 -18.64 -44.27 -5.08
C GLY A 3 -17.59 -44.94 -4.20
N SER A 4 -16.37 -45.08 -4.70
CA SER A 4 -15.22 -45.56 -3.94
C SER A 4 -14.96 -44.59 -2.78
N ASN A 5 -15.50 -44.88 -1.60
CA ASN A 5 -15.32 -44.07 -0.40
C ASN A 5 -13.94 -44.31 0.23
N ARG A 6 -12.88 -43.97 -0.52
CA ARG A 6 -11.47 -44.12 -0.12
C ARG A 6 -11.08 -43.24 1.07
N LEU A 7 -12.00 -42.39 1.54
CA LEU A 7 -11.77 -41.39 2.58
C LEU A 7 -12.34 -41.81 3.94
N ALA A 8 -13.19 -42.84 4.02
CA ALA A 8 -13.93 -43.24 5.23
C ALA A 8 -13.07 -43.68 6.44
N GLY A 9 -11.78 -43.95 6.23
CA GLY A 9 -10.85 -44.39 7.28
C GLY A 9 -9.77 -43.36 7.66
N LEU A 10 -9.74 -42.19 7.01
CA LEU A 10 -8.70 -41.19 7.28
C LEU A 10 -9.04 -40.41 8.55
N LYS A 11 -8.28 -40.65 9.62
CA LYS A 11 -8.32 -39.83 10.83
C LYS A 11 -7.58 -38.52 10.58
N ALA A 12 -8.29 -37.40 10.62
CA ALA A 12 -7.67 -36.08 10.64
C ALA A 12 -6.85 -35.93 11.93
N ARG A 13 -5.55 -35.65 11.80
CA ARG A 13 -4.73 -35.16 12.91
C ARG A 13 -4.42 -33.69 12.71
N PRO A 14 -4.47 -32.85 13.76
CA PRO A 14 -3.96 -31.50 13.68
C PRO A 14 -2.46 -31.55 13.35
N LYS A 15 -2.02 -30.68 12.44
CA LYS A 15 -0.60 -30.51 12.16
C LYS A 15 0.02 -29.74 13.32
N GLY A 16 1.26 -30.11 13.68
CA GLY A 16 2.07 -29.31 14.58
C GLY A 16 2.30 -27.92 13.97
N THR A 17 2.01 -26.86 14.71
CA THR A 17 2.14 -25.47 14.27
C THR A 17 3.25 -24.74 15.03
N THR A 18 4.08 -25.46 15.77
CA THR A 18 5.25 -24.85 16.43
C THR A 18 6.25 -24.40 15.37
N VAL A 19 7.00 -23.33 15.67
CA VAL A 19 7.96 -22.75 14.72
C VAL A 19 9.03 -23.78 14.35
N GLU A 20 9.45 -24.58 15.32
CA GLU A 20 10.44 -25.65 15.18
C GLU A 20 9.95 -26.77 14.25
N GLU A 21 8.69 -27.21 14.41
CA GLU A 21 8.10 -28.25 13.54
C GLU A 21 7.90 -27.76 12.11
N VAL A 22 7.44 -26.52 11.93
CA VAL A 22 7.27 -25.92 10.60
C VAL A 22 8.61 -25.81 9.88
N ARG A 23 9.65 -25.32 10.56
CA ARG A 23 11.02 -25.25 9.99
C ARG A 23 11.53 -26.61 9.54
N ARG A 24 11.37 -27.64 10.38
CA ARG A 24 11.80 -29.01 10.04
C ARG A 24 11.09 -29.55 8.79
N VAL A 25 9.80 -29.27 8.65
CA VAL A 25 9.02 -29.67 7.48
C VAL A 25 9.48 -28.92 6.23
N ASP A 26 9.73 -27.62 6.35
CA ASP A 26 10.22 -26.78 5.25
C ASP A 26 11.62 -27.23 4.77
N GLU A 27 12.54 -27.53 5.68
CA GLU A 27 13.89 -28.05 5.35
C GLU A 27 13.84 -29.36 4.56
N VAL A 28 12.98 -30.30 4.99
CA VAL A 28 12.78 -31.57 4.28
C VAL A 28 12.11 -31.35 2.92
N GLY A 29 11.17 -30.40 2.84
CA GLY A 29 10.51 -30.01 1.60
C GLY A 29 11.51 -29.45 0.59
N GLU A 30 12.36 -28.51 1.01
CA GLU A 30 13.40 -27.89 0.20
C GLU A 30 14.42 -28.92 -0.31
N ALA A 31 14.89 -29.83 0.56
CA ALA A 31 15.78 -30.93 0.17
C ALA A 31 15.16 -31.88 -0.88
N ARG A 32 13.83 -31.91 -0.99
CA ARG A 32 13.07 -32.68 -1.99
C ARG A 32 12.61 -31.84 -3.18
N GLY A 33 13.04 -30.57 -3.26
CA GLY A 33 12.72 -29.65 -4.36
C GLY A 33 11.38 -28.91 -4.20
N PHE A 34 10.70 -29.03 -3.05
CA PHE A 34 9.54 -28.22 -2.71
C PHE A 34 10.00 -26.86 -2.17
N LEU A 35 10.37 -25.98 -3.11
CA LEU A 35 10.75 -24.61 -2.81
C LEU A 35 9.52 -23.74 -2.55
N ASP A 36 9.57 -22.91 -1.50
CA ASP A 36 8.55 -21.89 -1.26
C ASP A 36 8.57 -20.84 -2.38
N ARG A 37 7.42 -20.68 -3.05
CA ARG A 37 7.21 -19.73 -4.15
C ARG A 37 6.40 -18.51 -3.72
N THR A 38 6.14 -18.34 -2.43
CA THR A 38 5.43 -17.15 -1.94
C THR A 38 6.22 -15.89 -2.35
N PRO A 39 5.55 -14.83 -2.84
CA PRO A 39 6.22 -13.60 -3.22
C PRO A 39 6.89 -12.96 -2.00
N ARG A 40 8.18 -13.21 -1.81
CA ARG A 40 8.98 -12.48 -0.81
C ARG A 40 9.04 -11.03 -1.27
N LYS A 41 8.61 -10.09 -0.41
CA LYS A 41 8.78 -8.66 -0.67
C LYS A 41 10.27 -8.40 -0.90
N LYS A 42 10.64 -8.10 -2.16
CA LYS A 42 11.98 -7.57 -2.45
C LYS A 42 12.19 -6.34 -1.55
N PRO A 43 13.33 -6.18 -0.87
CA PRO A 43 13.62 -4.96 -0.14
C PRO A 43 13.55 -3.79 -1.12
N GLY A 44 12.43 -3.07 -1.12
CA GLY A 44 12.20 -1.94 -1.99
C GLY A 44 13.01 -0.73 -1.52
N ARG A 45 13.09 0.29 -2.38
CA ARG A 45 13.62 1.60 -2.00
C ARG A 45 12.86 2.13 -0.78
N LYS A 46 13.59 2.62 0.23
CA LYS A 46 12.96 3.27 1.39
C LYS A 46 12.02 4.38 0.89
N PRO A 47 10.79 4.47 1.41
CA PRO A 47 9.87 5.53 1.03
C PRO A 47 10.53 6.89 1.28
N SER A 48 10.38 7.82 0.32
CA SER A 48 10.84 9.20 0.49
C SER A 48 10.21 9.78 1.75
N PRO A 49 10.92 10.63 2.53
CA PRO A 49 10.27 11.48 3.50
C PRO A 49 9.19 12.27 2.77
N ARG A 50 7.91 11.94 2.98
CA ARG A 50 6.77 12.54 2.26
C ARG A 50 6.38 13.87 2.91
N THR A 51 7.36 14.67 3.33
CA THR A 51 7.18 15.71 4.35
C THR A 51 6.19 16.80 3.92
N HIS A 52 5.93 16.96 2.62
CA HIS A 52 4.98 17.94 2.08
C HIS A 52 4.16 17.43 0.88
N GLN A 53 4.23 16.12 0.58
CA GLN A 53 3.44 15.55 -0.52
C GLN A 53 2.04 15.20 -0.02
N LEU A 54 1.15 16.18 -0.08
CA LEU A 54 -0.26 16.00 0.23
C LEU A 54 -1.00 15.57 -1.05
N HIS A 55 -1.84 14.55 -0.94
CA HIS A 55 -2.71 14.17 -2.05
C HIS A 55 -3.72 15.31 -2.28
N PRO A 56 -4.03 15.72 -3.52
CA PRO A 56 -4.95 16.84 -3.78
C PRO A 56 -6.32 16.72 -3.09
N LYS A 57 -6.79 15.48 -2.85
CA LYS A 57 -8.00 15.18 -2.05
C LYS A 57 -7.92 15.52 -0.56
N VAL A 58 -6.76 15.87 -0.04
CA VAL A 58 -6.58 16.16 1.40
C VAL A 58 -7.03 17.58 1.74
N PHE A 59 -7.10 18.49 0.75
CA PHE A 59 -7.56 19.87 0.94
C PHE A 59 -8.52 20.32 -0.17
N PRO A 60 -9.68 19.67 -0.34
CA PRO A 60 -10.67 20.04 -1.36
C PRO A 60 -11.18 21.48 -1.13
N GLU A 61 -11.47 21.84 0.11
CA GLU A 61 -11.98 23.17 0.50
C GLU A 61 -11.01 24.30 0.14
N VAL A 62 -9.69 24.06 0.21
CA VAL A 62 -8.69 25.07 -0.15
C VAL A 62 -8.68 25.32 -1.66
N GLY A 63 -8.83 24.25 -2.46
CA GLY A 63 -8.93 24.38 -3.91
C GLY A 63 -10.19 25.14 -4.34
N GLU A 64 -11.32 24.86 -3.67
CA GLU A 64 -12.58 25.58 -3.89
C GLU A 64 -12.46 27.06 -3.53
N ALA A 65 -11.89 27.38 -2.37
CA ALA A 65 -11.68 28.77 -1.94
C ALA A 65 -10.78 29.56 -2.90
N ILE A 66 -9.71 28.94 -3.42
CA ILE A 66 -8.83 29.57 -4.42
C ILE A 66 -9.59 29.82 -5.74
N ALA A 67 -10.47 28.88 -6.13
CA ALA A 67 -11.26 29.02 -7.34
C ALA A 67 -12.26 30.18 -7.24
N GLU A 68 -13.01 30.24 -6.14
CA GLU A 68 -14.00 31.27 -5.86
C GLU A 68 -13.37 32.66 -5.80
N GLU A 69 -12.21 32.78 -5.13
CA GLU A 69 -11.50 34.06 -5.06
C GLU A 69 -10.99 34.53 -6.42
N ALA A 70 -10.49 33.61 -7.25
CA ALA A 70 -10.05 33.96 -8.60
C ALA A 70 -11.23 34.44 -9.46
N GLU A 71 -12.40 33.81 -9.31
CA GLU A 71 -13.64 34.21 -9.99
C GLU A 71 -14.12 35.58 -9.52
N ASN A 72 -14.14 35.84 -8.21
CA ASN A 72 -14.51 37.14 -7.63
C ASN A 72 -13.62 38.29 -8.15
N LEU A 73 -12.34 38.00 -8.38
CA LEU A 73 -11.38 38.95 -8.92
C LEU A 73 -11.37 39.03 -10.45
N GLY A 74 -12.11 38.14 -11.14
CA GLY A 74 -12.15 38.08 -12.60
C GLY A 74 -10.83 37.66 -13.24
N ILE A 75 -10.02 36.86 -12.54
CA ILE A 75 -8.70 36.38 -13.00
C ILE A 75 -8.65 34.85 -13.03
N THR A 76 -7.62 34.31 -13.67
CA THR A 76 -7.39 32.86 -13.64
C THR A 76 -6.77 32.41 -12.31
N GLN A 77 -7.04 31.17 -11.87
CA GLN A 77 -6.42 30.59 -10.67
C GLN A 77 -4.88 30.67 -10.71
N GLY A 78 -4.27 30.51 -11.88
CA GLY A 78 -2.81 30.64 -12.04
C GLY A 78 -2.30 32.05 -11.70
N GLN A 79 -3.00 33.09 -12.14
CA GLN A 79 -2.65 34.47 -11.82
C GLN A 79 -2.84 34.78 -10.33
N LEU A 80 -3.89 34.24 -9.71
CA LEU A 80 -4.08 34.36 -8.27
C LEU A 80 -2.91 33.71 -7.50
N ILE A 81 -2.48 32.51 -7.91
CA ILE A 81 -1.33 31.82 -7.30
C ILE A 81 -0.04 32.63 -7.46
N GLU A 82 0.18 33.28 -8.60
CA GLU A 82 1.34 34.18 -8.80
C GLU A 82 1.31 35.38 -7.83
N GLN A 83 0.14 36.00 -7.63
CA GLN A 83 -0.01 37.10 -6.67
C GLN A 83 0.23 36.63 -5.23
N MET A 84 -0.33 35.48 -4.84
CA MET A 84 -0.10 34.86 -3.53
C MET A 84 1.39 34.57 -3.31
N TRP A 85 2.09 34.12 -4.35
CA TRP A 85 3.53 33.88 -4.30
C TRP A 85 4.31 35.18 -4.07
N GLU A 86 3.93 36.27 -4.74
CA GLU A 86 4.57 37.57 -4.51
C GLU A 86 4.44 38.01 -3.05
N ILE A 87 3.22 37.97 -2.50
CA ILE A 87 2.93 38.31 -1.10
C ILE A 87 3.76 37.43 -0.15
N TYR A 88 3.80 36.12 -0.41
CA TYR A 88 4.60 35.20 0.38
C TYR A 88 6.09 35.57 0.37
N ARG A 89 6.65 35.95 -0.78
CA ARG A 89 8.06 36.38 -0.89
C ARG A 89 8.33 37.68 -0.15
N THR A 90 7.40 38.63 -0.17
CA THR A 90 7.58 39.94 0.50
C THR A 90 7.36 39.86 2.01
N THR A 91 6.51 38.95 2.48
CA THR A 91 6.18 38.79 3.90
C THR A 91 7.23 37.97 4.66
N ARG A 92 8.12 37.29 3.93
CA ARG A 92 9.18 36.44 4.48
C ARG A 92 10.48 37.22 4.71
#